data_AF-A0AAD4XE07-F1
#
_entry.id   AF-A0AAD4XE07-F1
#
_cell.length_a   1.000
_cell.length_b   1.000
_cell.length_c   1.000
_cell.angle_alpha   90.00
_cell.angle_beta   90.00
_cell.angle_gamma   90.00
#
_symmetry.space_group_name_H-M   'P 1'
#
loop_
_entity.id
_entity.type
_entity.pdbx_description
1 polymer ?
#
loop_
_entity_poly.entity_id
_entity_poly.type
_entity_poly.pdbx_seq_one_letter_code
_entity_poly.pdbx_strand_id
1 'polypeptide(L)'
;MGYSFSIEEERNGVIEDIISLCSFEHLKNLDVNKNGYWQNLIESKVYFRKGEVGDWKNYLTPLMLERLGLSHGRKVTWIRVSV
;
A
#
# COMPACT_ATOMS: atom_id res chain seq x y z
N MET A 1 5.31 9.84 -14.68
CA MET A 1 6.60 9.14 -14.93
C MET A 1 6.75 8.97 -16.44
N GLY A 2 7.97 9.10 -16.97
CA GLY A 2 8.23 9.07 -18.41
C GLY A 2 9.63 8.54 -18.77
N TYR A 3 10.25 7.81 -17.85
CA TYR A 3 11.54 7.14 -18.04
C TYR A 3 11.35 5.66 -17.72
N SER A 4 11.65 4.81 -18.70
CA SER A 4 11.72 3.36 -18.52
C SER A 4 13.05 2.98 -17.89
N PHE A 5 13.06 1.88 -17.14
CA PHE A 5 14.31 1.26 -16.74
C PHE A 5 15.08 0.80 -17.98
N SER A 6 16.40 0.95 -17.92
CA SER A 6 17.33 0.35 -18.86
C SER A 6 17.53 -1.13 -18.54
N ILE A 7 17.98 -1.91 -19.53
CA ILE A 7 18.32 -3.33 -19.36
C ILE A 7 19.41 -3.50 -18.30
N GLU A 8 20.32 -2.53 -18.17
CA GLU A 8 21.39 -2.58 -17.17
C GLU A 8 20.85 -2.36 -15.75
N GLU A 9 19.91 -1.42 -15.55
CA GLU A 9 19.23 -1.25 -14.27
C GLU A 9 18.42 -2.48 -13.88
N GLU A 10 17.71 -3.09 -14.83
CA GLU A 10 16.99 -4.35 -14.62
C GLU A 10 17.95 -5.47 -14.21
N ARG A 11 19.07 -5.65 -14.93
CA ARG A 11 20.09 -6.67 -14.61
C ARG A 11 20.78 -6.42 -13.27
N ASN A 12 20.92 -5.17 -12.88
CA ASN A 12 21.55 -4.78 -11.62
C ASN A 12 20.59 -4.83 -10.43
N GLY A 13 19.33 -5.22 -10.63
CA GLY A 13 18.36 -5.38 -9.55
C GLY A 13 17.80 -4.06 -9.00
N VAL A 14 17.92 -2.96 -9.76
CA VAL A 14 17.50 -1.62 -9.30
C VAL A 14 16.00 -1.58 -9.00
N ILE A 15 15.19 -2.36 -9.73
CA ILE A 15 13.74 -2.43 -9.52
C ILE A 15 13.43 -3.05 -8.16
N GLU A 16 14.08 -4.15 -7.84
CA GLU A 16 13.94 -4.88 -6.57
C GLU A 16 14.39 -4.01 -5.39
N ASP A 17 15.48 -3.25 -5.56
CA ASP A 17 15.94 -2.30 -4.56
C ASP A 17 14.92 -1.18 -4.32
N ILE A 18 14.32 -0.63 -5.38
CA ILE A 18 13.24 0.37 -5.26
C ILE A 18 12.01 -0.24 -4.58
N ILE A 19 11.60 -1.45 -4.96
CA ILE A 19 10.47 -2.15 -4.33
C ILE A 19 10.75 -2.36 -2.84
N SER A 20 11.96 -2.78 -2.48
CA SER A 20 12.38 -2.99 -1.10
C SER A 20 12.37 -1.68 -0.29
N LEU A 21 12.99 -0.63 -0.83
CA LEU A 21 13.04 0.70 -0.23
C LEU A 21 11.65 1.31 -0.04
N CYS A 22 10.75 1.13 -1.01
CA CYS A 22 9.39 1.63 -0.97
C CYS A 22 8.40 0.64 -0.35
N SER A 23 8.86 -0.51 0.14
CA SER A 23 7.97 -1.52 0.71
C SER A 23 7.26 -0.98 1.95
N PHE A 24 6.02 -1.42 2.15
CA PHE A 24 5.23 -0.99 3.30
C PHE A 24 5.94 -1.31 4.62
N GLU A 25 6.54 -2.50 4.73
CA GLU A 25 7.27 -2.90 5.93
C GLU A 25 8.51 -2.03 6.17
N HIS A 26 9.30 -1.74 5.14
CA HIS A 26 10.47 -0.87 5.28
C HIS A 26 10.04 0.53 5.75
N LEU A 27 9.13 1.17 5.00
CA LEU A 27 8.70 2.54 5.29
C LEU A 27 8.02 2.66 6.65
N LYS A 28 7.13 1.73 7.02
CA LYS A 28 6.47 1.71 8.33
C LYS A 28 7.46 1.61 9.49
N ASN A 29 8.61 0.98 9.24
CA ASN A 29 9.60 0.71 10.28
C ASN A 29 10.65 1.81 10.48
N LEU A 30 10.74 2.79 9.58
CA LEU A 30 11.62 3.96 9.72
C LEU A 30 11.25 4.81 10.94
N ASP A 31 12.25 5.32 11.65
CA ASP A 31 12.05 6.11 12.87
C ASP A 31 11.19 7.37 12.62
N VAL A 32 11.44 8.06 11.51
CA VAL A 32 10.65 9.24 11.09
C VAL A 32 9.15 8.93 10.88
N ASN A 33 8.82 7.67 10.57
CA ASN A 33 7.45 7.23 10.35
C ASN A 33 6.81 6.63 11.61
N LYS A 34 7.61 6.14 12.56
CA LYS A 34 7.13 5.64 13.86
C LYS A 34 6.93 6.75 14.89
N ASN A 35 7.90 7.66 14.96
CA ASN A 35 8.05 8.63 16.04
C ASN A 35 8.06 10.09 15.56
N GLY A 36 8.13 10.31 14.24
CA GLY A 36 8.13 11.65 13.65
C GLY A 36 6.75 12.30 13.57
N TYR A 37 6.75 13.56 13.12
CA TYR A 37 5.55 14.35 12.89
C TYR A 37 5.60 15.00 11.50
N TRP A 38 4.49 14.94 10.76
CA TRP A 38 4.29 15.74 9.56
C TRP A 38 3.87 17.16 9.94
N GLN A 39 4.63 18.15 9.47
CA GLN A 39 4.42 19.58 9.74
C GLN A 39 4.26 19.91 11.25
N ASN A 40 4.88 19.11 12.13
CA ASN A 40 4.74 19.21 13.59
C ASN A 40 3.28 19.12 14.12
N LEU A 41 2.35 18.62 13.31
CA LEU A 41 0.92 18.58 13.63
C LEU A 41 0.38 17.15 13.71
N ILE A 42 0.82 16.28 12.81
CA ILE A 42 0.27 14.92 12.65
C ILE A 42 1.38 13.93 12.90
N GLU A 43 1.21 13.03 13.86
CA GLU A 43 2.14 11.91 14.06
C GLU A 43 2.26 11.09 12.77
N SER A 44 3.49 10.88 12.26
CA SER A 44 3.71 10.18 11.00
C SER A 44 3.17 8.74 11.00
N LYS A 45 3.05 8.12 12.18
CA LYS A 45 2.57 6.73 12.32
C LYS A 45 1.14 6.52 11.83
N VAL A 46 0.31 7.58 11.78
CA VAL A 46 -1.09 7.47 11.34
C VAL A 46 -1.21 7.07 9.87
N TYR A 47 -0.19 7.36 9.05
CA TYR A 47 -0.15 6.96 7.65
C TYR A 47 0.13 5.46 7.45
N PHE A 48 0.66 4.76 8.46
CA PHE A 48 1.10 3.36 8.36
C PHE A 48 0.31 2.41 9.28
N ARG A 49 -0.93 2.09 8.87
CA ARG A 49 -1.83 1.15 9.58
C ARG A 49 -1.46 -0.32 9.34
N LYS A 50 -2.37 -1.16 8.83
CA LYS A 50 -2.10 -2.58 8.56
C LYS A 50 -1.46 -2.84 7.19
N GLY A 51 -1.86 -2.08 6.17
CA GLY A 51 -1.38 -2.32 4.79
C GLY A 51 -1.92 -3.60 4.16
N GLU A 52 -2.99 -4.19 4.72
CA GLU A 52 -3.51 -5.50 4.34
C GLU A 52 -4.77 -5.40 3.46
N VAL A 53 -4.82 -6.24 2.43
CA VAL A 53 -6.02 -6.41 1.60
C VAL A 53 -7.10 -7.15 2.38
N GLY A 54 -8.32 -6.61 2.37
CA GLY A 54 -9.50 -7.26 2.96
C GLY A 54 -9.77 -6.90 4.42
N ASP A 55 -8.96 -6.05 5.04
CA ASP A 55 -9.16 -5.64 6.44
C ASP A 55 -10.47 -4.86 6.68
N TRP A 56 -11.09 -4.33 5.62
CA TRP A 56 -12.44 -3.75 5.68
C TRP A 56 -13.50 -4.70 6.28
N LYS A 57 -13.30 -6.02 6.16
CA LYS A 57 -14.19 -7.05 6.73
C LYS A 57 -14.32 -6.95 8.26
N ASN A 58 -13.32 -6.37 8.92
CA ASN A 58 -13.32 -6.18 10.38
C ASN A 58 -14.18 -4.98 10.83
N TYR A 59 -14.62 -4.13 9.91
CA TYR A 59 -15.27 -2.85 10.24
C TYR A 59 -16.63 -2.66 9.56
N LEU A 60 -16.90 -3.35 8.44
CA LEU A 60 -18.13 -3.18 7.67
C LEU A 60 -19.14 -4.29 7.94
N THR A 61 -20.39 -3.92 8.20
CA THR A 61 -21.50 -4.88 8.32
C THR A 61 -21.99 -5.33 6.93
N PRO A 62 -22.66 -6.49 6.82
CA PRO A 62 -23.22 -6.95 5.54
C PRO A 62 -24.11 -5.93 4.84
N LEU A 63 -24.92 -5.19 5.58
CA LEU A 63 -25.77 -4.12 5.05
C LEU A 63 -24.95 -2.96 4.45
N MET A 64 -23.84 -2.59 5.08
CA MET A 64 -22.94 -1.55 4.55
C MET A 64 -22.27 -2.03 3.25
N LEU A 65 -21.91 -3.31 3.17
CA LEU A 65 -21.35 -3.90 1.94
C LEU A 65 -22.36 -3.96 0.81
N GLU A 66 -23.61 -4.27 1.12
CA GLU A 66 -24.71 -4.24 0.16
C GLU A 66 -24.92 -2.84 -0.40
N ARG A 67 -24.97 -1.82 0.47
CA ARG A 67 -25.07 -0.41 0.06
C ARG A 67 -23.88 0.03 -0.80
N LEU A 68 -22.69 -0.49 -0.56
CA LEU A 68 -21.49 -0.22 -1.35
C LEU A 68 -21.41 -1.06 -2.65
N GLY A 69 -22.36 -1.96 -2.90
CA GLY A 69 -22.35 -2.85 -4.07
C GLY A 69 -21.26 -3.92 -4.03
N LEU A 70 -20.70 -4.18 -2.85
CA LEU A 70 -19.66 -5.17 -2.57
C LEU A 70 -20.22 -6.52 -2.06
N SER A 71 -21.53 -6.61 -1.83
CA SER A 71 -22.23 -7.83 -1.35
C SER A 71 -22.23 -8.96 -2.36
N HIS A 72 -22.18 -8.63 -3.65
CA HIS A 72 -22.04 -9.60 -4.72
C HIS A 72 -20.57 -9.63 -5.08
N GLY A 73 -19.95 -10.80 -5.00
CA GLY A 73 -18.57 -11.06 -5.39
C GLY A 73 -18.27 -10.83 -6.88
N ARG A 74 -18.76 -9.73 -7.47
CA ARG A 74 -18.06 -9.01 -8.52
C ARG A 74 -16.70 -8.65 -7.94
N LYS A 75 -15.78 -9.63 -7.97
CA LYS A 75 -14.36 -9.35 -8.14
C LYS A 75 -14.32 -8.19 -9.12
N VAL A 76 -13.87 -7.03 -8.68
CA VAL A 76 -13.38 -6.01 -9.58
C VAL A 76 -12.18 -6.66 -10.27
N THR A 77 -12.46 -7.47 -11.30
CA THR A 77 -11.52 -8.35 -12.02
C THR A 77 -10.50 -7.57 -12.84
N TRP A 78 -10.51 -6.24 -12.74
CA TRP A 78 -9.65 -5.35 -13.50
C TRP A 78 -8.43 -4.85 -12.74
N ILE A 79 -8.28 -5.19 -11.45
CA ILE A 79 -7.04 -4.90 -10.73
C ILE A 79 -6.35 -6.22 -10.40
N ARG A 80 -5.75 -6.83 -11.43
CA ARG A 80 -4.55 -7.64 -11.23
C ARG A 80 -3.46 -6.65 -10.79
N VAL A 81 -3.29 -6.46 -9.47
CA VAL A 81 -1.94 -6.14 -9.00
C VAL A 81 -1.24 -7.49 -8.96
N SER A 82 -0.59 -7.84 -10.08
CA SER A 82 0.51 -8.79 -9.99
C SER A 82 1.58 -8.08 -9.16
N VAL A 83 1.78 -8.56 -7.94
CA VAL A 83 3.12 -8.57 -7.36
C VAL A 83 3.99 -9.52 -8.16
#